data_AF-A0A7X5VUP2-F1
#
_entry.id   AF-A0A7X5VUP2-F1
#
_cell.length_a   1.000
_cell.length_b   1.000
_cell.length_c   1.000
_cell.angle_alpha   90.00
_cell.angle_beta   90.00
_cell.angle_gamma   90.00
#
_symmetry.space_group_name_H-M   'P 1'
#
loop_
_entity.id
_entity.type
_entity.pdbx_description
1 polymer ?
#
loop_
_entity_poly.entity_id
_entity_poly.type
_entity_poly.pdbx_seq_one_letter_code
_entity_poly.pdbx_strand_id
1 'polypeptide(L)' 'DHATIQDAIVAALDDDVIVVAAGTYPEVIDFMGKAITVRSSGGADVTTIDG' A
#
# COMPACT_ATOMS: atom_id res chain seq x y z
N ASP A 1 -6.95 -11.20 -3.41
CA ASP A 1 -7.24 -10.27 -2.31
C ASP A 1 -6.10 -10.28 -1.31
N HIS A 2 -5.55 -9.11 -1.02
CA HIS A 2 -4.55 -8.91 0.03
C HIS A 2 -5.25 -8.19 1.19
N ALA A 3 -5.10 -8.70 2.41
CA ALA A 3 -5.77 -8.15 3.59
C ALA A 3 -5.08 -6.86 4.09
N THR A 4 -3.82 -6.66 3.70
CA THR A 4 -2.95 -5.58 4.14
C THR A 4 -2.20 -4.96 2.97
N ILE A 5 -1.74 -3.72 3.14
CA ILE A 5 -0.88 -3.06 2.17
C ILE A 5 0.49 -3.77 2.14
N GLN A 6 0.96 -4.27 3.28
CA GLN A 6 2.23 -5.00 3.34
C GLN A 6 2.22 -6.28 2.50
N ASP A 7 1.13 -7.06 2.50
CA ASP A 7 1.01 -8.24 1.63
C ASP A 7 1.03 -7.87 0.15
N ALA A 8 0.40 -6.75 -0.22
CA ALA A 8 0.43 -6.25 -1.59
C ALA A 8 1.87 -5.86 -2.01
N ILE A 9 2.64 -5.27 -1.09
CA ILE A 9 4.06 -4.92 -1.33
C ILE A 9 4.95 -6.16 -1.48
N VAL A 10 4.71 -7.19 -0.66
CA VAL A 10 5.44 -8.47 -0.76
C VAL A 10 5.16 -9.14 -2.11
N ALA A 11 3.92 -9.06 -2.60
CA ALA A 11 3.51 -9.63 -3.87
C ALA A 11 3.92 -8.79 -5.09
N ALA A 12 4.17 -7.48 -4.93
CA ALA A 12 4.52 -6.58 -6.01
C ALA A 12 5.97 -6.76 -6.51
N LEU A 13 6.15 -6.56 -7.82
CA LEU A 13 7.46 -6.53 -8.48
C LEU A 13 7.96 -5.09 -8.61
N ASP A 14 9.24 -4.90 -8.94
CA ASP A 14 9.76 -3.57 -9.22
C ASP A 14 8.99 -2.92 -10.38
N ASP A 15 8.75 -1.62 -10.27
CA ASP A 15 7.90 -0.78 -11.12
C ASP A 15 6.38 -1.05 -11.06
N ASP A 16 5.89 -1.91 -10.15
CA ASP A 16 4.46 -2.12 -9.97
C ASP A 16 3.75 -0.95 -9.26
N VAL A 17 2.44 -0.87 -9.51
CA VAL A 17 1.56 0.11 -8.89
C VAL A 17 0.51 -0.59 -8.03
N ILE A 18 0.61 -0.40 -6.72
CA ILE A 18 -0.37 -0.88 -5.74
C ILE A 18 -1.44 0.20 -5.56
N VAL A 19 -2.70 -0.20 -5.77
CA VAL A 19 -3.87 0.66 -5.58
C VAL A 19 -4.56 0.26 -4.27
N VAL A 20 -4.50 1.14 -3.29
CA VAL A 20 -5.08 0.95 -1.95
C VAL A 20 -6.46 1.58 -1.89
N ALA A 21 -7.45 0.86 -1.36
CA ALA A 21 -8.79 1.39 -1.19
C ALA A 21 -8.87 2.44 -0.06
N ALA A 22 -9.98 3.18 0.00
CA ALA A 22 -10.28 4.02 1.14
C ALA A 22 -10.38 3.17 2.41
N GLY A 23 -9.65 3.56 3.47
CA GLY A 23 -9.56 2.80 4.69
C GLY A 23 -8.48 3.31 5.63
N THR A 24 -8.57 2.89 6.89
CA THR A 24 -7.53 3.11 7.91
C THR A 24 -6.76 1.82 8.08
N TYR A 25 -5.45 1.86 7.85
CA TYR A 25 -4.54 0.73 7.91
C TYR A 25 -3.57 0.94 9.08
N PRO A 26 -3.83 0.33 10.24
CA PRO A 26 -2.98 0.48 11.42
C PRO A 26 -1.75 -0.44 11.33
N GLU A 27 -0.88 -0.19 10.35
CA GLU A 27 0.29 -1.03 10.05
C GLU A 27 1.51 -0.22 9.61
N VAL A 28 2.70 -0.76 9.92
CA VAL A 28 3.98 -0.21 9.48
C VAL A 28 4.31 -0.76 8.09
N ILE A 29 4.52 0.14 7.13
CA ILE A 29 4.81 -0.22 5.75
C ILE A 29 6.31 -0.24 5.50
N ASP A 30 6.82 -1.39 5.05
CA ASP A 30 8.18 -1.55 4.54
C ASP A 30 8.16 -1.91 3.05
N PHE A 31 8.80 -1.04 2.25
CA PHE A 31 8.95 -1.21 0.81
C PHE A 31 10.03 -2.23 0.44
N MET A 32 10.81 -2.73 1.41
CA MET A 32 11.86 -3.75 1.22
C MET A 32 12.90 -3.38 0.15
N GLY A 33 13.07 -2.09 -0.16
CA GLY A 33 13.94 -1.60 -1.23
C GLY A 33 13.40 -1.79 -2.65
N LYS A 34 12.13 -2.19 -2.81
CA LYS A 34 11.46 -2.34 -4.11
C LYS A 34 11.12 -0.98 -4.71
N ALA A 35 11.23 -0.87 -6.03
CA ALA A 35 10.88 0.34 -6.77
C ALA A 35 9.37 0.35 -7.12
N ILE A 36 8.50 0.35 -6.12
CA ILE A 36 7.04 0.29 -6.32
C ILE A 36 6.34 1.62 -6.02
N THR A 37 5.19 1.82 -6.67
CA THR A 37 4.32 2.97 -6.42
C THR A 37 3.10 2.52 -5.63
N VAL A 38 2.92 3.04 -4.41
CA VAL A 38 1.68 2.87 -3.63
C VAL A 38 0.84 4.12 -3.81
N ARG A 39 -0.39 3.96 -4.32
CA ARG A 39 -1.36 5.06 -4.42
C ARG A 39 -2.70 4.66 -3.82
N SER A 40 -3.38 5.64 -3.24
CA SER A 40 -4.80 5.49 -2.89
C SER A 40 -5.67 5.56 -4.15
N SER A 41 -6.75 4.79 -4.18
CA SER A 41 -7.79 4.85 -5.20
C SER A 41 -8.65 6.11 -5.12
N GLY A 42 -8.78 6.70 -3.91
CA GLY A 42 -9.58 7.90 -3.65
C GLY A 42 -8.79 9.11 -3.18
N GLY A 43 -7.46 8.98 -3.01
CA GLY A 43 -6.57 10.03 -2.51
C GLY A 43 -6.24 9.87 -1.02
N ALA A 44 -5.31 10.70 -0.53
CA ALA A 44 -4.88 10.66 0.86
C ALA A 44 -6.00 11.00 1.85
N ASP A 45 -7.03 11.73 1.43
CA ASP A 45 -8.14 12.14 2.28
C ASP A 45 -9.00 10.96 2.78
N VAL A 46 -8.94 9.82 2.09
CA VAL A 46 -9.74 8.62 2.41
C VAL A 46 -8.88 7.42 2.78
N THR A 47 -7.56 7.55 2.76
CA THR A 47 -6.63 6.47 3.08
C THR A 47 -5.65 6.95 4.14
N THR A 48 -5.74 6.39 5.33
CA THR A 48 -4.85 6.69 6.44
C THR A 48 -4.01 5.47 6.74
N ILE A 49 -2.68 5.63 6.72
CA ILE A 49 -1.72 4.62 7.18
C ILE A 49 -1.22 5.12 8.53
N ASP A 50 -1.48 4.37 9.59
CA ASP A 50 -1.20 4.74 10.97
C ASP A 50 -0.35 3.65 11.63
N GLY A 51 0.97 3.87 11.74
CA GLY A 51 1.94 2.84 12.13
C GLY A 51 3.13 3.41 12.88
#